data_AF-A0A6F9A6M2-F1
#
_entry.id   AF-A0A6F9A6M2-F1
#
_cell.length_a   1.000
_cell.length_b   1.000
_cell.length_c   1.000
_cell.angle_alpha   90.00
_cell.angle_beta   90.00
_cell.angle_gamma   90.00
#
_symmetry.space_group_name_H-M   'P 1'
#
loop_
_entity.id
_entity.type
_entity.pdbx_description
1 polymer ?
#
loop_
_entity_poly.entity_id
_entity_poly.type
_entity_poly.pdbx_seq_one_letter_code
_entity_poly.pdbx_strand_id
1 'polypeptide(L)' 'MPTVVNTRPGGGEHVPPQFLNYPSNTYSHESTDLELECAVTGNPPPTVRWMKNGEEVIPSDYFQIV' A
#
# COMPACT_ATOMS: atom_id res chain seq x y z
N MET A 1 -4.94 -6.02 1.26
CA MET A 1 -5.32 -4.60 1.41
C MET A 1 -4.13 -3.78 1.89
N PRO A 2 -3.93 -2.56 1.40
CA PRO A 2 -2.86 -1.67 1.85
C PRO A 2 -3.19 -1.09 3.24
N THR A 3 -2.16 -0.88 4.03
CA THR A 3 -2.22 -0.22 5.34
C THR A 3 -1.18 0.91 5.35
N VAL A 4 -1.56 2.07 5.87
CA VAL A 4 -0.64 3.22 5.98
C VAL A 4 -0.04 3.27 7.37
N VAL A 5 1.29 3.39 7.42
CA VAL A 5 2.03 3.61 8.66
C VAL A 5 2.54 5.04 8.69
N ASN A 6 2.18 5.77 9.75
CA ASN A 6 2.64 7.15 9.99
C ASN A 6 4.11 7.14 10.44
N THR A 7 4.98 7.82 9.71
CA THR A 7 6.37 8.09 10.14
C THR A 7 6.41 9.26 11.11
N ARG A 8 7.35 9.24 12.08
CA ARG A 8 7.49 10.27 13.13
C ARG A 8 7.61 11.69 12.54
N PRO A 9 6.95 12.72 13.12
CA PRO A 9 7.02 14.09 12.62
C PRO A 9 8.42 14.71 12.80
N GLY A 10 8.97 15.29 11.75
CA GLY A 10 9.91 16.41 11.83
C GLY A 10 9.15 17.70 11.50
N GLY A 11 9.33 18.76 12.30
CA GLY A 11 8.46 19.94 12.32
C GLY A 11 8.23 20.64 10.96
N GLY A 12 7.09 20.35 10.33
CA GLY A 12 6.55 20.98 9.12
C GLY A 12 5.02 20.84 9.06
N GLU A 13 4.38 21.44 8.05
CA GLU A 13 2.92 21.40 7.85
C GLU A 13 2.46 19.94 7.68
N HIS A 14 1.76 19.45 8.70
CA HIS A 14 1.48 18.03 8.87
C HIS A 14 0.15 17.68 8.21
N VAL A 15 0.19 16.88 7.16
CA VAL A 15 -1.01 16.37 6.48
C VAL A 15 -1.12 14.88 6.82
N PRO A 16 -2.17 14.46 7.54
CA PRO A 16 -2.36 13.06 7.88
C PRO A 16 -2.53 12.24 6.59
N PRO A 17 -2.09 10.98 6.57
CA PRO A 17 -2.22 10.22 5.35
C PRO A 17 -3.66 9.91 5.01
N GLN A 18 -3.95 9.96 3.72
CA GLN A 18 -5.25 9.66 3.17
C GLN A 18 -5.12 8.80 1.93
N PHE A 19 -5.94 7.77 1.85
CA PHE A 19 -6.11 7.00 0.63
C PHE A 19 -6.88 7.84 -0.40
N LEU A 20 -6.25 8.08 -1.54
CA LEU A 20 -6.87 8.72 -2.69
C LEU A 20 -7.64 7.68 -3.53
N ASN A 21 -7.09 6.47 -3.64
CA ASN A 21 -7.80 5.33 -4.19
C ASN A 21 -7.55 4.08 -3.31
N TYR A 22 -8.51 3.17 -3.35
CA TYR A 22 -8.41 1.86 -2.72
C TYR A 22 -8.29 0.82 -3.83
N PRO A 23 -7.53 -0.26 -3.62
CA PRO A 23 -7.52 -1.36 -4.57
C PRO A 23 -8.90 -1.98 -4.65
N SER A 24 -9.32 -2.28 -5.87
CA SER A 24 -10.58 -2.95 -6.13
C SER A 24 -10.43 -4.46 -6.03
N ASN A 25 -11.52 -5.15 -5.66
CA ASN A 25 -11.58 -6.60 -5.73
C ASN A 25 -11.46 -7.02 -7.20
N THR A 26 -10.37 -7.72 -7.51
CA THR A 26 -10.03 -8.12 -8.88
C THR A 26 -9.80 -9.62 -8.91
N TYR A 27 -10.21 -10.26 -10.00
CA TYR A 27 -10.08 -11.70 -10.22
C TYR A 27 -9.15 -11.94 -11.41
N SER A 28 -8.19 -12.84 -11.24
CA SER A 28 -7.28 -13.28 -12.30
C SER A 28 -7.37 -14.80 -12.47
N HIS A 29 -6.94 -15.29 -13.62
CA HIS A 29 -6.83 -16.73 -13.85
C HIS A 29 -5.59 -17.27 -13.14
N GLU A 30 -5.63 -18.55 -12.77
CA GLU A 30 -4.42 -19.23 -12.30
C GLU A 30 -3.29 -19.04 -13.32
N SER A 31 -2.05 -18.89 -12.85
CA SER A 31 -0.85 -18.58 -13.66
C SER A 31 -0.82 -17.23 -14.37
N THR A 32 -1.74 -16.30 -14.05
CA THR A 32 -1.66 -14.91 -14.52
C THR A 32 -1.33 -13.96 -13.37
N ASP A 33 -0.52 -12.94 -13.67
CA ASP A 33 -0.20 -11.89 -12.72
C ASP A 33 -1.41 -10.98 -12.48
N LEU A 34 -1.52 -10.47 -11.25
CA LEU A 34 -2.57 -9.54 -10.85
C LEU A 34 -1.94 -8.29 -10.26
N GLU A 35 -2.29 -7.15 -10.83
CA GLU A 35 -1.88 -5.84 -10.34
C GLU A 35 -2.98 -5.25 -9.45
N LEU A 36 -2.59 -4.79 -8.25
CA LEU A 36 -3.46 -4.06 -7.33
C LEU A 36 -2.86 -2.69 -7.10
N GLU A 37 -3.60 -1.64 -7.47
CA GLU A 37 -3.15 -0.26 -7.33
C GLU A 37 -3.68 0.38 -6.05
N CYS A 38 -2.83 1.19 -5.39
CA CYS A 38 -3.27 2.10 -4.34
C CYS A 38 -2.44 3.40 -4.36
N ALA A 39 -3.05 4.49 -3.94
CA ALA A 39 -2.53 5.84 -3.97
C ALA A 39 -2.83 6.50 -2.64
N VAL A 40 -1.79 6.98 -1.98
CA VAL A 40 -1.85 7.57 -0.65
C VAL A 40 -1.15 8.91 -0.69
N THR A 41 -1.78 9.93 -0.12
CA THR A 41 -1.18 11.25 0.10
C THR A 41 -0.88 11.43 1.59
N GLY A 42 0.05 12.31 1.94
CA GLY A 42 0.40 12.65 3.32
C GLY A 42 1.69 13.46 3.40
N ASN A 43 1.84 14.24 4.46
CA ASN A 43 3.07 14.98 4.75
C ASN A 43 3.44 14.80 6.24
N PRO A 44 4.56 14.13 6.57
CA PRO A 44 5.56 13.56 5.67
C PRO A 44 5.02 12.41 4.80
N PRO A 45 5.70 12.07 3.68
CA PRO A 45 5.27 10.99 2.79
C PRO A 45 5.03 9.69 3.56
N PRO A 46 3.83 9.08 3.44
CA PRO A 46 3.50 7.88 4.18
C PRO A 46 4.24 6.64 3.65
N THR A 47 4.44 5.66 4.52
CA THR A 47 4.87 4.32 4.10
C THR A 47 3.65 3.43 3.91
N VAL A 48 3.55 2.77 2.75
CA VAL A 48 2.47 1.83 2.42
C VAL A 48 2.95 0.40 2.63
N ARG A 49 2.13 -0.42 3.30
CA ARG A 49 2.36 -1.86 3.49
C ARG A 49 1.19 -2.65 2.94
N TRP A 50 1.48 -3.75 2.26
CA TRP A 50 0.44 -4.63 1.72
C TRP A 50 0.18 -5.79 2.68
N MET A 51 -1.09 -6.11 2.92
CA MET A 51 -1.51 -7.24 3.75
C MET A 51 -2.26 -8.29 2.93
N LYS A 52 -1.89 -9.56 3.04
CA LYS A 52 -2.60 -10.72 2.48
C LYS A 52 -2.97 -11.66 3.63
N ASN A 53 -4.26 -11.92 3.81
CA ASN A 53 -4.77 -12.83 4.86
C ASN A 53 -4.27 -12.50 6.29
N GLY A 54 -4.03 -11.23 6.59
CA GLY A 54 -3.52 -10.79 7.90
C GLY A 54 -2.01 -10.79 8.03
N GLU A 55 -1.26 -11.23 7.02
CA GLU A 55 0.21 -11.20 6.98
C GLU A 55 0.72 -10.09 6.06
N GLU A 56 1.84 -9.47 6.45
CA GLU A 56 2.52 -8.47 5.65
C GLU A 56 3.13 -9.12 4.41
N VAL A 57 2.83 -8.59 3.24
CA VAL A 57 3.41 -9.01 1.97
C VAL A 57 4.80 -8.41 1.88
N ILE A 58 5.80 -9.27 1.78
CA ILE A 58 7.21 -8.91 1.62
C ILE A 58 7.60 -9.15 0.16
N PRO A 59 8.38 -8.26 -0.47
CA PRO A 59 8.88 -8.48 -1.83
C PRO A 59 9.58 -9.83 -1.98
N SER A 60 9.21 -10.58 -3.02
CA SER A 60 9.76 -11.90 -3.37
C SER A 60 9.56 -12.18 -4.86
N ASP A 61 9.98 -13.34 -5.35
CA ASP A 61 9.72 -13.77 -6.73
C ASP A 61 8.22 -13.85 -7.07
N TYR A 62 7.35 -13.97 -6.05
CA TYR A 62 5.90 -14.05 -6.21
C TYR A 62 5.16 -12.75 -5.93
N PHE A 63 5.79 -11.78 -5.26
CA PHE A 63 5.16 -10.52 -4.86
C PHE A 63 6.10 -9.37 -5.19
N GLN A 64 5.70 -8.52 -6.13
CA GLN A 64 6.42 -7.31 -6.47
C GLN A 64 5.67 -6.10 -5.91
N ILE A 65 6.36 -5.29 -5.12
CA ILE A 65 5.86 -4.02 -4.58
C ILE A 65 6.65 -2.92 -5.29
N VAL A 66 5.96 -2.16 -6.14
CA VAL A 66 6.53 -1.10 -6.98
C VAL A 66 6.05 0.28 -6.56
#